data_AF-A0A966YCZ3-F1
#
_entry.id   AF-A0A966YCZ3-F1
#
_cell.length_a   1.000
_cell.length_b   1.000
_cell.length_c   1.000
_cell.angle_alpha   90.00
_cell.angle_beta   90.00
_cell.angle_gamma   90.00
#
_symmetry.space_group_name_H-M   'P 1'
#
loop_
_entity.id
_entity.type
_entity.pdbx_description
1 polymer ?
#
loop_
_entity_poly.entity_id
_entity_poly.type
_entity_poly.pdbx_seq_one_letter_code
_entity_poly.pdbx_strand_id
1 'polypeptide(L)' 'MSQKLSVVIPTLNAQQVLPSTLEKLMEGVFAGVIGDLVIVDGGSSDATNTIAKEVGATFL' A
#
# COMPACT_ATOMS: atom_id res chain seq x y z
N MET A 1 14.04 21.12 -4.59
CA MET A 1 13.74 19.72 -4.95
C MET A 1 13.12 19.07 -3.71
N SER A 2 11.83 18.73 -3.75
CA SER A 2 11.24 17.87 -2.72
C SER A 2 11.49 16.42 -3.14
N GLN A 3 12.24 15.65 -2.34
CA GLN A 3 12.40 14.23 -2.57
C GLN A 3 11.16 13.51 -2.01
N LYS A 4 10.51 12.68 -2.84
CA LYS A 4 9.37 11.86 -2.42
C LYS A 4 9.84 10.49 -1.95
N LEU A 5 9.11 9.91 -1.02
CA LEU A 5 9.32 8.54 -0.55
C LEU A 5 8.58 7.56 -1.46
N SER A 6 9.25 6.48 -1.84
CA SER A 6 8.61 5.29 -2.39
C SER A 6 8.44 4.28 -1.25
N VAL A 7 7.22 3.82 -1.01
CA VAL A 7 6.88 2.87 0.05
C VAL A 7 6.57 1.52 -0.59
N VAL A 8 7.30 0.48 -0.19
CA VAL A 8 7.09 -0.90 -0.64
C VAL A 8 6.61 -1.74 0.54
N ILE A 9 5.47 -2.42 0.40
CA ILE A 9 4.86 -3.24 1.46
C ILE A 9 4.73 -4.68 0.96
N PRO A 10 5.60 -5.59 1.43
CA PRO A 10 5.40 -7.03 1.22
C PRO A 10 4.18 -7.53 1.97
N THR A 11 3.32 -8.31 1.32
CA THR A 11 2.10 -8.88 1.90
C THR A 11 2.00 -10.38 1.68
N LEU A 12 1.37 -11.09 2.63
CA LEU A 12 0.91 -12.46 2.48
C LEU A 12 -0.26 -12.69 3.45
N ASN A 13 -1.46 -12.90 2.91
CA ASN A 13 -2.71 -13.03 3.66
C ASN A 13 -2.91 -11.91 4.70
N ALA A 14 -2.79 -10.67 4.26
CA ALA A 14 -2.78 -9.48 5.11
C ALA A 14 -4.15 -8.78 5.20
N GLN A 15 -5.26 -9.40 4.77
CA GLN A 15 -6.56 -8.71 4.66
C GLN A 15 -7.02 -8.03 5.95
N GLN A 16 -6.66 -8.56 7.11
CA GLN A 16 -7.10 -8.01 8.40
C GLN A 16 -6.31 -6.78 8.85
N VAL A 17 -5.07 -6.61 8.38
CA VAL A 17 -4.15 -5.57 8.87
C VAL A 17 -3.82 -4.53 7.81
N LEU A 18 -3.86 -4.92 6.53
CA LEU A 18 -3.54 -4.06 5.40
C LEU A 18 -4.40 -2.78 5.37
N PRO A 19 -5.74 -2.82 5.58
CA PRO A 19 -6.56 -1.60 5.56
C PRO A 19 -6.08 -0.55 6.56
N SER A 20 -5.84 -0.93 7.81
CA SER A 20 -5.35 -0.02 8.86
C SER A 20 -3.97 0.57 8.57
N THR A 21 -3.14 -0.17 7.82
CA THR A 21 -1.81 0.31 7.39
C THR A 21 -1.96 1.35 6.29
N LEU A 22 -2.80 1.06 5.29
CA LEU A 22 -3.07 1.95 4.17
C LEU A 22 -3.70 3.27 4.63
N GLU A 23 -4.70 3.19 5.54
CA GLU A 23 -5.33 4.38 6.14
C GLU A 23 -4.31 5.35 6.75
N LYS A 24 -3.32 4.82 7.48
CA LYS A 24 -2.26 5.65 8.09
C LYS A 24 -1.31 6.25 7.06
N LEU A 25 -1.08 5.57 5.93
CA LEU A 25 -0.20 6.07 4.87
C LEU A 25 -0.87 7.18 4.04
N MET A 26 -2.21 7.24 4.00
CA MET A 26 -2.93 8.24 3.22
C MET A 26 -2.57 9.68 3.61
N GLU A 27 -2.27 9.95 4.88
CA GLU A 27 -1.81 11.28 5.30
C GLU A 27 -0.53 11.71 4.54
N GLY A 28 0.44 10.80 4.43
CA GLY A 28 1.69 11.04 3.70
C GLY A 28 1.49 11.15 2.19
N VAL A 29 0.51 10.44 1.63
CA VAL A 29 0.10 10.55 0.23
C VAL A 29 -0.52 11.92 -0.04
N PHE A 30 -1.49 12.34 0.79
CA PHE A 30 -2.15 13.63 0.64
C PHE A 30 -1.22 14.82 0.91
N ALA A 31 -0.26 14.67 1.82
CA ALA A 31 0.78 15.67 2.06
C ALA A 31 1.82 15.75 0.90
N GLY A 32 1.74 14.86 -0.09
CA GLY A 32 2.66 14.82 -1.23
C GLY A 32 4.08 14.33 -0.88
N VAL A 33 4.25 13.73 0.30
CA VAL A 33 5.51 13.16 0.78
C VAL A 33 5.74 11.77 0.18
N ILE A 34 4.70 10.95 0.10
CA ILE A 34 4.74 9.63 -0.55
C ILE A 34 4.45 9.83 -2.04
N GLY A 35 5.40 9.43 -2.88
CA GLY A 35 5.28 9.49 -4.34
C GLY A 35 4.79 8.18 -4.95
N ASP A 36 5.26 7.06 -4.42
CA ASP A 36 4.90 5.73 -4.89
C ASP A 36 4.48 4.86 -3.70
N LEU A 37 3.39 4.12 -3.88
CA LEU A 37 2.95 3.08 -2.95
C LEU A 37 2.83 1.77 -3.72
N VAL A 38 3.67 0.80 -3.37
CA VAL A 38 3.78 -0.50 -4.03
C VAL A 38 3.48 -1.60 -3.02
N ILE A 39 2.48 -2.43 -3.31
CA ILE A 39 2.18 -3.66 -2.57
C ILE A 39 2.79 -4.82 -3.34
N VAL A 40 3.60 -5.64 -2.68
CA VAL A 40 4.25 -6.83 -3.27
C VAL A 40 3.67 -8.06 -2.60
N ASP A 41 2.88 -8.84 -3.33
CA ASP A 41 2.14 -9.96 -2.76
C ASP A 41 2.86 -11.30 -2.94
N GLY A 42 3.00 -12.02 -1.83
CA GLY A 42 3.64 -13.32 -1.76
C GLY A 42 2.75 -14.51 -2.17
N GLY A 43 1.63 -14.26 -2.85
CA GLY A 43 0.65 -15.29 -3.21
C GLY A 43 -0.47 -15.42 -2.17
N SER A 44 -1.05 -14.29 -1.76
CA SER A 44 -2.21 -14.27 -0.87
C SER A 44 -3.40 -15.01 -1.48
N SER A 45 -4.10 -15.78 -0.63
CA SER A 45 -5.35 -16.47 -0.96
C SER A 45 -6.58 -15.78 -0.37
N ASP A 46 -6.40 -14.61 0.23
CA ASP A 46 -7.42 -13.82 0.89
C ASP A 46 -7.69 -12.50 0.14
N ALA A 47 -8.42 -11.55 0.76
CA ALA A 47 -8.80 -10.29 0.12
C ALA A 47 -7.66 -9.25 -0.03
N THR A 48 -6.41 -9.59 0.29
CA THR A 48 -5.26 -8.66 0.23
C THR A 48 -5.14 -7.93 -1.11
N ASN A 49 -5.27 -8.65 -2.23
CA ASN A 49 -5.19 -8.08 -3.57
C ASN A 49 -6.31 -7.06 -3.84
N THR A 50 -7.53 -7.38 -3.43
CA THR A 50 -8.68 -6.48 -3.59
C THR A 50 -8.45 -5.19 -2.80
N ILE A 51 -8.06 -5.31 -1.53
CA ILE A 51 -7.78 -4.16 -0.65
C ILE A 51 -6.68 -3.27 -1.22
N ALA A 52 -5.59 -3.86 -1.72
CA ALA A 52 -4.48 -3.10 -2.30
C ALA A 52 -4.88 -2.29 -3.53
N LYS A 53 -5.76 -2.84 -4.38
CA LYS A 53 -6.24 -2.17 -5.59
C LYS A 53 -7.21 -1.03 -5.31
N GLU A 54 -8.02 -1.15 -4.25
CA GLU A 54 -8.99 -0.12 -3.87
C GLU A 54 -8.35 1.24 -3.54
N VAL A 55 -7.12 1.23 -3.03
CA VAL A 55 -6.38 2.45 -2.68
C VAL A 55 -5.52 3.00 -3.82
N GLY A 56 -5.57 2.39 -5.00
CA GLY A 56 -4.78 2.81 -6.16
C GLY A 56 -3.27 2.56 -6.03
N ALA A 57 -2.85 1.69 -5.11
CA ALA A 57 -1.47 1.26 -5.02
C ALA A 57 -1.06 0.43 -6.25
N THR A 58 0.22 0.50 -6.62
CA THR A 58 0.77 -0.47 -7.58
C THR A 58 0.82 -1.84 -6.91
N PHE A 59 0.27 -2.86 -7.54
CA PHE A 59 0.25 -4.23 -7.02
C PHE A 59 1.16 -5.11 -7.87
N LEU A 60 2.13 -5.78 -7.22
CA LEU A 60 3.12 -6.67 -7.83
C LEU A 60 2.97 -8.09 -7.27
#